data_AF-M6BFC7-F1
#
_entry.id   AF-M6BFC7-F1
#
_cell.length_a   1.000
_cell.length_b   1.000
_cell.length_c   1.000
_cell.angle_alpha   90.00
_cell.angle_beta   90.00
_cell.angle_gamma   90.00
#
_symmetry.space_group_name_H-M   'P 1'
#
loop_
_entity.id
_entity.type
_entity.pdbx_description
1 polymer ?
#
loop_
_entity_poly.entity_id
_entity_poly.type
_entity_poly.pdbx_seq_one_letter_code
_entity_poly.pdbx_strand_id
1 'polypeptide(L)'
;RWNIETHFRFEKYSLELENVAPKLQSDFFKNIMQKSYHINLASLLIQEAQEEYDQSIQNKKVKTKYDYKITRNIAIGILKGELPRLLSGTEPMNSVFDEMKAVLIKHRLPVIPNRTFNRKHKVRKRKFEIYYGRVS
;
A
#
# COMPACT_ATOMS: atom_id res chain seq x y z
N ARG A 1 -14.16 14.75 2.93
CA ARG A 1 -15.02 13.59 3.31
C ARG A 1 -14.46 12.28 2.79
N TRP A 2 -14.34 12.05 1.48
CA TRP A 2 -13.81 10.78 0.92
C TRP A 2 -12.41 10.40 1.40
N ASN A 3 -11.49 11.38 1.53
CA ASN A 3 -10.13 11.12 2.02
C ASN A 3 -10.09 10.57 3.46
N ILE A 4 -11.09 10.91 4.28
CA ILE A 4 -11.21 10.41 5.66
C ILE A 4 -11.70 8.96 5.62
N GLU A 5 -12.71 8.66 4.80
CA GLU A 5 -13.23 7.30 4.63
C GLU A 5 -12.20 6.33 4.05
N THR A 6 -11.39 6.77 3.08
CA THR A 6 -10.30 5.96 2.53
C THR A 6 -9.20 5.71 3.55
N HIS A 7 -8.94 6.67 4.44
CA HIS A 7 -8.01 6.51 5.55
C HIS A 7 -8.52 5.49 6.57
N PHE A 8 -9.76 5.62 7.03
CA PHE A 8 -10.38 4.63 7.93
C PHE A 8 -10.43 3.23 7.31
N ARG A 9 -10.72 3.12 6.00
CA ARG A 9 -10.64 1.84 5.29
C ARG A 9 -9.22 1.26 5.33
N PHE A 10 -8.20 2.07 5.13
CA PHE A 10 -6.82 1.62 5.20
C PHE A 10 -6.47 1.12 6.62
N GLU A 11 -6.85 1.87 7.66
CA GLU A 11 -6.62 1.49 9.06
C GLU A 11 -7.33 0.19 9.45
N LYS A 12 -8.58 0.03 9.01
CA LYS A 12 -9.38 -1.15 9.31
C LYS A 12 -8.91 -2.38 8.56
N TYR A 13 -8.59 -2.27 7.27
CA TYR A 13 -8.33 -3.44 6.42
C TYR A 13 -6.86 -3.70 6.11
N SER A 14 -6.06 -2.66 5.83
CA SER A 14 -4.64 -2.86 5.50
C SER A 14 -3.77 -2.97 6.76
N LEU A 15 -4.10 -2.16 7.78
CA LEU A 15 -3.41 -2.20 9.08
C LEU A 15 -4.05 -3.20 10.05
N GLU A 16 -5.30 -3.59 9.76
CA GLU A 16 -6.08 -4.54 10.55
C GLU A 16 -6.20 -4.12 12.02
N LEU A 17 -6.39 -2.83 12.32
CA LEU A 17 -6.40 -2.35 13.73
C LEU A 17 -7.43 -3.08 14.60
N GLU A 18 -8.56 -3.47 14.04
CA GLU A 18 -9.64 -4.18 14.74
C GLU A 18 -9.34 -5.69 14.87
N ASN A 19 -8.39 -6.24 14.11
CA ASN A 19 -8.03 -7.66 14.14
C ASN A 19 -6.96 -7.91 15.22
N VAL A 20 -7.35 -7.79 16.48
CA VAL A 20 -6.49 -8.05 17.64
C VAL A 20 -7.30 -8.78 18.71
N ALA A 21 -6.71 -9.81 19.31
CA ALA A 21 -7.31 -10.56 20.42
C ALA A 21 -6.36 -10.60 21.63
N PRO A 22 -6.05 -9.45 22.25
CA PRO A 22 -5.17 -9.40 23.40
C PRO A 22 -5.91 -9.85 24.67
N LYS A 23 -5.21 -10.54 25.57
CA LYS A 23 -5.76 -10.94 26.88
C LYS A 23 -5.74 -9.81 27.89
N LEU A 24 -4.79 -8.88 27.75
CA LEU A 24 -4.57 -7.75 28.65
C LEU A 24 -4.73 -6.43 27.88
N GLN A 25 -5.21 -5.40 28.59
CA GLN A 25 -5.32 -4.05 28.04
C GLN A 25 -3.95 -3.49 27.62
N SER A 26 -2.89 -3.81 28.37
CA SER A 26 -1.52 -3.39 28.02
C SER A 26 -1.05 -3.98 26.68
N ASP A 27 -1.40 -5.23 26.38
CA ASP A 27 -1.03 -5.89 25.12
C ASP A 27 -1.84 -5.34 23.94
N PHE A 28 -3.08 -4.89 24.16
CA PHE A 28 -3.85 -4.15 23.17
C PHE A 28 -3.11 -2.87 22.73
N PHE A 29 -2.67 -2.05 23.71
CA PHE A 29 -1.94 -0.82 23.42
C PHE A 29 -0.61 -1.08 22.71
N LYS A 30 0.15 -2.10 23.14
CA LYS A 30 1.39 -2.49 22.47
C LYS A 30 1.17 -2.85 21.00
N ASN A 31 0.13 -3.62 20.69
CA ASN A 31 -0.19 -3.98 19.30
C ASN A 31 -0.50 -2.74 18.43
N ILE A 32 -1.26 -1.79 18.96
CA ILE A 32 -1.56 -0.54 18.25
C ILE A 32 -0.27 0.27 18.01
N MET A 33 0.57 0.40 19.04
CA MET A 33 1.84 1.13 18.93
C MET A 33 2.78 0.50 17.91
N GLN A 34 2.91 -0.84 17.90
CA GLN A 34 3.70 -1.56 16.90
C GLN A 34 3.19 -1.31 15.47
N LYS A 35 1.88 -1.39 15.27
CA LYS A 35 1.25 -1.11 13.97
C LYS A 35 1.48 0.34 13.51
N SER A 36 1.35 1.30 14.41
CA SER A 36 1.62 2.72 14.14
C SER A 36 3.09 2.95 13.77
N TYR A 37 4.01 2.37 14.54
CA TYR A 37 5.45 2.42 14.28
C TYR A 37 5.79 1.87 12.88
N HIS A 38 5.20 0.73 12.51
CA HIS A 38 5.40 0.11 11.19
C HIS A 38 4.96 1.02 10.04
N ILE A 39 3.85 1.75 10.20
CA ILE A 39 3.38 2.70 9.19
C ILE A 39 4.31 3.91 9.11
N ASN A 40 4.77 4.41 10.24
CA ASN A 40 5.66 5.56 10.27
C ASN A 40 6.98 5.22 9.56
N LEU A 41 7.57 4.07 9.87
CA LEU A 41 8.75 3.56 9.16
C LEU A 41 8.48 3.39 7.66
N ALA A 42 7.37 2.76 7.28
CA ALA A 42 7.03 2.58 5.88
C ALA A 42 6.85 3.93 5.16
N SER A 43 6.32 4.95 5.86
CA SER A 43 6.12 6.28 5.30
C SER A 43 7.43 7.02 5.05
N LEU A 44 8.39 6.92 5.98
CA LEU A 44 9.75 7.44 5.80
C LEU A 44 10.45 6.76 4.62
N LEU A 45 10.37 5.44 4.56
CA LEU A 45 11.00 4.66 3.50
C LEU A 45 10.39 4.93 2.12
N ILE A 46 9.08 5.17 2.04
CA ILE A 46 8.43 5.64 0.81
C ILE A 46 8.94 7.02 0.40
N GLN A 47 9.10 7.93 1.38
CA GLN A 47 9.56 9.28 1.11
C GLN A 47 10.97 9.26 0.50
N GLU A 48 11.91 8.55 1.12
CA GLU A 48 13.28 8.41 0.61
C GLU A 48 13.32 7.76 -0.78
N ALA A 49 12.59 6.65 -0.98
CA ALA A 49 12.53 5.96 -2.26
C ALA A 49 11.89 6.83 -3.37
N GLN A 50 10.91 7.67 -3.02
CA GLN A 50 10.29 8.59 -3.96
C GLN A 50 11.24 9.73 -4.33
N GLU A 51 11.95 10.30 -3.35
CA GLU A 51 12.97 11.33 -3.59
C GLU A 51 14.09 10.83 -4.52
N GLU A 52 14.61 9.62 -4.31
CA GLU A 52 15.59 9.00 -5.20
C GLU A 52 15.07 8.82 -6.63
N TYR A 53 13.81 8.39 -6.76
CA TYR A 53 13.16 8.22 -8.05
C TYR A 53 12.95 9.57 -8.76
N ASP A 54 12.49 10.59 -8.04
CA ASP A 54 12.24 11.91 -8.60
C ASP A 54 13.56 12.58 -9.05
N GLN A 55 14.65 12.41 -8.29
CA GLN A 55 16.00 12.80 -8.70
C GLN A 55 16.45 12.09 -9.98
N SER A 56 16.10 10.81 -10.15
CA SER A 56 16.43 10.06 -11.38
C SER A 56 15.73 10.62 -12.62
N ILE A 57 14.51 11.16 -12.46
CA ILE A 57 13.77 11.84 -13.52
C ILE A 57 14.40 13.20 -13.83
N GLN A 58 14.72 14.00 -12.81
CA GLN A 58 15.35 15.32 -12.97
C GLN A 58 16.69 15.22 -13.72
N ASN A 59 17.49 14.20 -13.40
CA ASN A 59 18.76 13.90 -14.07
C ASN A 59 18.59 13.33 -15.50
N LYS A 60 17.36 13.28 -16.03
CA LYS A 60 16.99 12.73 -17.35
C LYS A 60 17.42 11.28 -17.58
N LYS A 61 17.76 10.53 -16.51
CA LYS A 61 18.09 9.10 -16.60
C LYS A 61 16.86 8.28 -17.00
N VAL A 62 15.66 8.74 -16.64
CA VAL A 62 14.39 8.09 -16.92
C VAL A 62 13.43 9.08 -17.57
N LYS A 63 12.86 8.74 -18.73
CA LYS A 63 11.77 9.49 -19.36
C LYS A 63 10.45 8.76 -19.12
N THR A 64 9.47 9.45 -18.57
CA THR A 64 8.14 8.88 -18.27
C THR A 64 7.02 9.75 -18.83
N LYS A 65 5.90 9.11 -19.17
CA LYS A 65 4.69 9.77 -19.70
C LYS A 65 3.83 10.41 -18.59
N TYR A 66 3.86 9.81 -17.41
CA TYR A 66 3.04 10.20 -16.26
C TYR A 66 3.94 10.30 -15.03
N ASP A 67 3.45 11.00 -14.01
CA ASP A 67 4.04 10.96 -12.68
C ASP A 67 3.81 9.58 -12.08
N TYR A 68 4.83 9.04 -11.42
CA TYR A 68 4.73 7.74 -10.74
C TYR A 68 4.85 7.93 -9.25
N LYS A 69 4.02 7.21 -8.51
CA LYS A 69 4.02 7.22 -7.05
C LYS A 69 4.22 5.82 -6.50
N ILE A 70 5.04 5.71 -5.47
CA ILE A 70 5.20 4.46 -4.71
C ILE A 70 3.96 4.25 -3.83
N THR A 71 3.43 3.03 -3.83
CA THR A 71 2.21 2.71 -3.06
C THR A 71 2.52 2.29 -1.63
N ARG A 72 1.71 2.78 -0.69
CA ARG A 72 1.87 2.47 0.73
C ARG A 72 1.65 1.00 1.06
N ASN A 73 0.71 0.33 0.40
CA ASN A 73 0.39 -1.07 0.69
C ASN A 73 1.58 -2.00 0.39
N ILE A 74 2.29 -1.77 -0.72
CA ILE A 74 3.46 -2.58 -1.10
C ILE A 74 4.59 -2.34 -0.09
N ALA A 75 4.85 -1.09 0.29
CA ALA A 75 5.86 -0.75 1.30
C ALA A 75 5.60 -1.39 2.66
N ILE A 76 4.35 -1.39 3.13
CA ILE A 76 3.99 -2.05 4.39
C ILE A 76 4.24 -3.56 4.30
N GLY A 77 3.90 -4.19 3.17
CA GLY A 77 4.14 -5.62 2.94
C GLY A 77 5.63 -5.97 2.98
N ILE A 78 6.45 -5.22 2.25
CA ILE A 78 7.91 -5.43 2.21
C ILE A 78 8.52 -5.20 3.60
N LEU A 79 8.18 -4.08 4.26
CA LEU A 79 8.71 -3.78 5.59
C LEU A 79 8.32 -4.84 6.62
N LYS A 80 7.10 -5.41 6.55
CA LYS A 80 6.70 -6.52 7.44
C LYS A 80 7.57 -7.77 7.23
N GLY A 81 7.97 -8.06 6.00
CA GLY A 81 8.85 -9.19 5.68
C GLY A 81 10.31 -8.98 6.10
N GLU A 82 10.82 -7.76 5.92
CA GLU A 82 12.23 -7.43 6.19
C GLU A 82 12.51 -6.99 7.64
N LEU A 83 11.48 -6.68 8.44
CA LEU A 83 11.68 -6.24 9.83
C LEU A 83 12.48 -7.24 10.68
N PRO A 84 12.23 -8.57 10.62
CA PRO A 84 13.05 -9.54 11.35
C PRO A 84 14.52 -9.50 10.92
N ARG A 85 14.79 -9.34 9.61
CA ARG A 85 16.15 -9.22 9.07
C ARG A 85 16.83 -7.96 9.60
N LEU A 86 16.15 -6.81 9.54
CA LEU A 86 16.64 -5.53 10.10
C LEU A 86 16.97 -5.62 11.59
N LEU A 87 16.09 -6.26 12.38
CA LEU A 87 16.27 -6.37 13.83
C LEU A 87 17.28 -7.44 14.24
N SER A 88 17.52 -8.45 13.39
CA SER A 88 18.49 -9.51 13.67
C SER A 88 19.94 -9.03 13.63
N GLY A 89 20.22 -7.91 12.95
CA GLY A 89 21.56 -7.33 12.86
C GLY A 89 22.58 -8.18 12.10
N THR A 90 22.13 -9.18 11.34
CA THR A 90 23.01 -10.06 10.55
C THR A 90 23.72 -9.31 9.41
N GLU A 91 23.13 -8.22 8.95
CA GLU A 91 23.59 -7.42 7.83
C GLU A 91 23.57 -5.93 8.18
N PRO A 92 24.40 -5.11 7.51
CA PRO A 92 24.36 -3.67 7.70
C PRO A 92 22.99 -3.11 7.32
N MET A 93 22.37 -2.40 8.26
CA MET A 93 21.02 -1.84 8.14
C MET A 93 20.80 -1.04 6.85
N ASN A 94 21.80 -0.26 6.43
CA ASN A 94 21.74 0.53 5.20
C ASN A 94 21.56 -0.35 3.95
N SER A 95 22.22 -1.51 3.89
CA SER A 95 22.10 -2.42 2.74
C SER A 95 20.69 -2.96 2.60
N VAL A 96 20.08 -3.37 3.72
CA VAL A 96 18.69 -3.88 3.72
C VAL A 96 17.73 -2.76 3.29
N PHE A 97 17.92 -1.53 3.77
CA PHE A 97 17.11 -0.40 3.33
C PHE A 97 17.28 -0.08 1.85
N ASP A 98 18.50 -0.11 1.32
CA ASP A 98 18.76 0.13 -0.10
C ASP A 98 18.09 -0.95 -0.98
N GLU A 99 18.13 -2.23 -0.57
CA GLU A 99 17.40 -3.32 -1.22
C GLU A 99 15.88 -3.05 -1.23
N MET A 100 15.32 -2.68 -0.08
CA MET A 100 13.89 -2.37 0.05
C MET A 100 13.47 -1.18 -0.85
N LYS A 101 14.27 -0.11 -0.88
CA LYS A 101 14.02 1.06 -1.75
C LYS A 101 14.04 0.64 -3.22
N ALA A 102 15.03 -0.15 -3.64
CA ALA A 102 15.12 -0.64 -5.02
C ALA A 102 13.88 -1.44 -5.44
N VAL A 103 13.38 -2.32 -4.57
CA VAL A 103 12.14 -3.08 -4.81
C VAL A 103 10.93 -2.16 -4.92
N LEU A 104 10.84 -1.13 -4.06
CA LEU A 104 9.74 -0.18 -4.11
C LEU A 104 9.69 0.68 -5.36
N ILE A 105 10.85 1.18 -5.78
CA ILE A 105 10.96 1.95 -7.02
C ILE A 105 10.50 1.10 -8.21
N LYS A 106 10.77 -0.21 -8.20
CA LYS A 106 10.28 -1.14 -9.23
C LYS A 106 8.76 -1.29 -9.23
N HIS A 107 8.10 -1.14 -8.09
CA HIS A 107 6.64 -1.32 -7.90
C HIS A 107 5.83 -0.02 -7.87
N ARG A 108 6.40 1.09 -8.37
CA ARG A 108 5.69 2.36 -8.54
C ARG A 108 4.51 2.25 -9.51
N LEU A 109 3.46 3.04 -9.27
CA LEU A 109 2.27 3.10 -10.12
C LEU A 109 2.09 4.49 -10.72
N PRO A 110 1.58 4.60 -11.97
CA PRO A 110 1.34 5.89 -12.60
C PRO A 110 0.13 6.59 -11.98
N VAL A 111 0.28 7.87 -11.69
CA VAL A 111 -0.80 8.79 -11.32
C VAL A 111 -1.41 9.35 -12.61
N ILE A 112 -2.47 8.71 -13.08
CA ILE A 112 -3.15 9.09 -14.32
C ILE A 112 -4.18 10.19 -14.00
N PRO A 113 -4.03 11.42 -14.51
CA PRO A 113 -5.01 12.48 -14.31
C PRO A 113 -6.32 12.14 -15.05
N ASN A 114 -7.46 12.57 -14.49
CA ASN A 114 -8.79 12.42 -15.08
C ASN A 114 -9.12 10.99 -15.53
N ARG A 115 -8.71 9.99 -14.73
CA ARG A 115 -8.99 8.58 -15.00
C ARG A 115 -10.51 8.36 -15.06
N THR A 116 -11.05 8.13 -16.24
CA THR A 116 -12.43 7.68 -16.42
C THR A 116 -12.47 6.15 -16.34
N PHE A 117 -13.12 5.62 -15.31
CA PHE A 117 -13.31 4.18 -15.17
C PHE A 117 -14.57 3.77 -15.91
N ASN A 118 -14.54 3.82 -17.25
CA ASN A 118 -15.70 3.41 -18.02
C ASN A 118 -15.85 1.89 -17.90
N ARG A 119 -16.70 1.45 -16.97
CA ARG A 119 -16.95 0.02 -16.75
C ARG A 119 -17.62 -0.50 -18.02
N LYS A 120 -16.88 -1.25 -18.84
CA LYS A 120 -17.47 -2.02 -19.94
C LYS A 120 -18.34 -3.11 -19.34
N HIS A 121 -19.57 -2.77 -18.98
CA HIS A 121 -20.55 -3.70 -18.43
C HIS A 121 -20.96 -4.67 -19.55
N LYS A 122 -20.21 -5.77 -19.67
CA LYS A 122 -20.54 -6.87 -20.57
C LYS A 122 -21.56 -7.76 -19.87
N VAL A 123 -22.84 -7.57 -20.15
CA VAL A 123 -23.84 -8.60 -19.85
C VAL A 123 -23.56 -9.75 -20.81
N ARG A 124 -23.15 -10.91 -20.29
CA ARG A 124 -23.12 -12.13 -21.11
C ARG A 124 -24.53 -12.35 -21.64
N LYS A 125 -24.69 -12.52 -22.97
CA LYS A 125 -25.97 -12.94 -23.54
C LYS A 125 -26.36 -14.25 -22.85
N ARG A 126 -27.41 -14.20 -22.02
CA ARG A 126 -27.93 -15.39 -21.36
C ARG A 126 -28.74 -16.17 -22.40
N LYS A 127 -28.61 -17.49 -22.41
CA LYS A 127 -29.41 -18.37 -23.28
C LYS A 127 -30.90 -18.32 -22.90
N PHE A 128 -31.20 -18.03 -21.64
CA PHE A 128 -32.54 -17.99 -21.09
C PHE A 128 -32.79 -16.69 -20.33
N GLU A 129 -34.00 -16.15 -20.50
CA GLU A 129 -34.48 -14.98 -19.78
C GLU A 129 -34.88 -15.40 -18.36
N ILE A 130 -34.34 -14.74 -17.34
CA ILE A 130 -34.75 -14.98 -15.96
C ILE A 130 -35.96 -14.09 -15.71
N TYR A 131 -37.15 -14.69 -15.68
CA TYR A 131 -38.34 -14.02 -15.18
C TYR A 131 -38.20 -13.85 -13.67
N TYR A 132 -37.93 -12.62 -13.23
CA TYR A 132 -38.20 -12.25 -11.84
C TYR A 132 -39.72 -12.15 -11.72
N GLY A 133 -40.36 -13.25 -11.32
CA GLY A 133 -41.78 -13.22 -10.98
C GLY A 133 -42.01 -12.08 -10.00
N ARG A 134 -42.93 -11.15 -10.34
CA ARG A 134 -43.40 -10.18 -9.35
C ARG A 134 -44.02 -11.01 -8.24
N VAL A 135 -43.38 -11.04 -7.08
CA VAL A 135 -44.03 -11.49 -5.86
C VAL A 135 -45.09 -10.43 -5.58
N SER A 136 -46.34 -10.79 -5.86
CA SER A 136 -47.55 -10.05 -5.51
C SER A 136 -47.68 -9.95 -4.00
#